data_AF-A0A2E8B169-F1
#
_entry.id   AF-A0A2E8B169-F1
#
_cell.length_a   1.000
_cell.length_b   1.000
_cell.length_c   1.000
_cell.angle_alpha   90.00
_cell.angle_beta   90.00
_cell.angle_gamma   90.00
#
_symmetry.space_group_name_H-M   'P 1'
#
loop_
_entity.id
_entity.type
_entity.pdbx_description
1 polymer ?
#
loop_
_entity_poly.entity_id
_entity_poly.type
_entity_poly.pdbx_seq_one_letter_code
_entity_poly.pdbx_strand_id
1 'polypeptide(L)'
;MAHAEAPDALEQLARRQNQLADKFVRFETLMLKMADLDAASNPRRAILLRRAVEQSNERQVRLQLKTLVDLITEDELDHAVVSQNDLVRDLEVLLDLLLSENRAQHLQDEQARIRTYMKEVERILRLQRSLQGQTEESEQPKLLPKQQKKIAERAARLNQQMRENEERPAESDQSDDGTNGESQDSRDLPTEEGPAPSGQNTPPNKSEESESHGPTDRPDGSPSPGKPGSSSESPPSEQPQPSYAPRKRVAEAQQQMEQAHDRLEQDQQREAIENQDKAQEQLRKAIAELEEILRQTREEEVERTLLMLEARFRRMLELQVKVLEETKRLDQVPTEQRNFELNMQAAKISFEQRKILLAADRALTLLREEGSSIAFPEVVGQARDDMEQVAARLAKAEVGLTTQGIEQDIIDALQEMIEALQQAQKKRENQAQQQPSQSMASAQDQGLVDLLSELKMIRSMESRVYRRTKHYAGLLEDSENLAGQATDPELLSVIRRLGKRQQRIHEITRDLVLEKNK
;
A
#
# COMPACT_ATOMS: atom_id res chain seq x y z
N MET A 1 2.14 46.51 49.45
CA MET A 1 1.25 45.56 48.76
C MET A 1 1.96 45.14 47.50
N ALA A 2 2.43 43.90 47.44
CA ALA A 2 3.08 43.34 46.27
C ALA A 2 2.01 43.08 45.21
N HIS A 3 2.03 43.83 44.11
CA HIS A 3 1.27 43.48 42.92
C HIS A 3 2.02 42.33 42.24
N ALA A 4 1.40 41.15 42.27
CA ALA A 4 1.81 40.03 41.45
C ALA A 4 1.56 40.42 39.98
N GLU A 5 2.65 40.72 39.25
CA GLU A 5 2.61 40.85 37.79
C GLU A 5 2.19 39.51 37.19
N ALA A 6 1.23 39.55 36.28
CA ALA A 6 0.81 38.38 35.52
C ALA A 6 2.02 37.82 34.75
N PRO A 7 2.23 36.50 34.70
CA PRO A 7 3.36 35.93 33.97
C PRO A 7 3.28 36.34 32.51
N ASP A 8 4.37 36.92 32.02
CA ASP A 8 4.54 37.44 30.68
C ASP A 8 4.09 36.39 29.65
N ALA A 9 3.31 36.80 28.65
CA ALA A 9 2.75 35.87 27.66
C ALA A 9 3.85 35.08 26.93
N LEU A 10 5.02 35.71 26.76
CA LEU A 10 6.24 35.10 26.25
C LEU A 10 6.78 34.01 27.17
N GLU A 11 6.81 34.25 28.48
CA GLU A 11 7.26 33.26 29.46
C GLU A 11 6.35 32.03 29.48
N GLN A 12 5.03 32.23 29.31
CA GLN A 12 4.09 31.12 29.17
C GLN A 12 4.31 30.33 27.87
N LEU A 13 4.62 31.01 26.76
CA LEU A 13 4.91 30.37 25.48
C LEU A 13 6.21 29.55 25.53
N ALA A 14 7.28 30.12 26.09
CA ALA A 14 8.55 29.44 26.30
C ALA A 14 8.38 28.18 27.18
N ARG A 15 7.60 28.28 28.26
CA ARG A 15 7.26 27.12 29.12
C ARG A 15 6.54 26.02 28.36
N ARG A 16 5.57 26.35 27.50
CA ARG A 16 4.86 25.36 26.68
C ARG A 16 5.78 24.71 25.64
N GLN A 17 6.64 25.49 25.00
CA GLN A 17 7.62 24.98 24.04
C GLN A 17 8.61 24.02 24.72
N ASN A 18 9.06 24.34 25.93
CA ASN A 18 9.95 23.47 26.69
C ASN A 18 9.26 22.15 27.10
N GLN A 19 7.99 22.21 27.51
CA GLN A 19 7.19 21.00 27.75
C GLN A 19 7.03 20.13 26.49
N LEU A 20 6.92 20.73 25.31
CA LEU A 20 6.85 20.00 24.05
C LEU A 20 8.19 19.29 23.75
N ALA A 21 9.32 19.97 23.96
CA ALA A 21 10.65 19.39 23.82
C ALA A 21 10.83 18.17 24.74
N ASP A 22 10.43 18.28 26.01
CA ASP A 22 10.48 17.17 26.97
C ASP A 22 9.59 15.99 26.57
N LYS A 23 8.37 16.26 26.09
CA LYS A 23 7.45 15.23 25.59
C LYS A 23 8.04 14.51 24.38
N PHE A 24 8.71 15.22 23.49
CA PHE A 24 9.34 14.64 22.31
C PHE A 24 10.49 13.69 22.68
N VAL A 25 11.33 14.05 23.66
CA VAL A 25 12.37 13.13 24.18
C VAL A 25 11.76 11.84 24.73
N ARG A 26 10.64 11.95 25.47
CA ARG A 26 9.91 10.78 25.97
C ARG A 26 9.33 9.95 24.82
N PHE A 27 8.80 10.61 23.80
CA PHE A 27 8.26 9.96 22.60
C PHE A 27 9.33 9.12 21.87
N GLU A 28 10.52 9.68 21.60
CA GLU A 28 11.64 8.92 21.04
C GLU A 28 12.02 7.70 21.89
N THR A 29 12.06 7.90 23.21
CA THR A 29 12.38 6.82 24.17
C THR A 29 11.34 5.72 24.13
N LEU A 30 10.05 6.07 24.03
CA LEU A 30 8.95 5.11 23.90
C LEU A 30 9.03 4.36 22.58
N MET A 31 9.30 5.04 21.45
CA MET A 31 9.47 4.39 20.15
C MET A 31 10.58 3.33 20.18
N LEU A 32 11.73 3.63 20.78
CA LEU A 32 12.81 2.63 20.93
C LEU A 32 12.41 1.45 21.81
N LYS A 33 11.75 1.72 22.94
CA LYS A 33 11.24 0.65 23.82
C LYS A 33 10.22 -0.24 23.12
N MET A 34 9.28 0.36 22.39
CA MET A 34 8.31 -0.38 21.59
C MET A 34 9.00 -1.18 20.48
N ALA A 35 10.04 -0.62 19.85
CA ALA A 35 10.82 -1.36 18.86
C ALA A 35 11.51 -2.60 19.44
N ASP A 36 12.01 -2.52 20.68
CA ASP A 36 12.63 -3.66 21.33
C ASP A 36 11.62 -4.75 21.73
N LEU A 37 10.41 -4.34 22.15
CA LEU A 37 9.31 -5.25 22.45
C LEU A 37 8.76 -5.92 21.19
N ASP A 38 8.60 -5.15 20.11
CA ASP A 38 8.07 -5.62 18.83
C ASP A 38 9.10 -6.40 18.01
N ALA A 39 10.39 -6.39 18.38
CA ALA A 39 11.45 -7.02 17.58
C ALA A 39 11.21 -8.51 17.29
N ALA A 40 10.54 -9.22 18.21
CA ALA A 40 10.23 -10.65 18.06
C ALA A 40 8.88 -10.90 17.38
N SER A 41 7.86 -10.07 17.63
CA SER A 41 6.49 -10.27 17.16
C SER A 41 6.18 -9.52 15.86
N ASN A 42 6.71 -8.31 15.70
CA ASN A 42 6.57 -7.46 14.52
C ASN A 42 7.92 -6.79 14.15
N PRO A 43 8.84 -7.53 13.51
CA PRO A 43 10.18 -7.04 13.22
C PRO A 43 10.20 -5.86 12.24
N ARG A 44 9.19 -5.75 11.37
CA ARG A 44 9.03 -4.60 10.46
C ARG A 44 8.75 -3.33 11.28
N ARG A 45 7.88 -3.44 12.30
CA ARG A 45 7.53 -2.31 13.18
C ARG A 45 8.66 -1.85 14.04
N ALA A 46 9.41 -2.81 14.56
CA ALA A 46 10.66 -2.52 15.25
C ALA A 46 11.66 -1.75 14.38
N ILE A 47 11.85 -2.15 13.12
CA ILE A 47 12.74 -1.47 12.18
C ILE A 47 12.24 -0.06 11.86
N LEU A 48 10.94 0.12 11.65
CA LEU A 48 10.35 1.42 11.33
C LEU A 48 10.46 2.40 12.51
N LEU A 49 10.11 1.97 13.72
CA LEU A 49 10.24 2.79 14.93
C LEU A 49 11.69 3.22 15.15
N ARG A 50 12.66 2.30 14.96
CA ARG A 50 14.10 2.64 15.01
C ARG A 50 14.49 3.63 13.92
N ARG A 51 13.95 3.47 12.71
CA ARG A 51 14.21 4.37 11.58
C ARG A 51 13.58 5.75 11.77
N ALA A 52 12.41 5.84 12.41
CA ALA A 52 11.78 7.11 12.77
C ALA A 52 12.62 7.87 13.80
N VAL A 53 13.15 7.16 14.80
CA VAL A 53 14.10 7.74 15.77
C VAL A 53 15.40 8.16 15.08
N GLU A 54 15.94 7.36 14.16
CA GLU A 54 17.13 7.70 13.38
C GLU A 54 16.91 8.95 12.52
N GLN A 55 15.80 9.02 11.77
CA GLN A 55 15.41 10.21 10.99
C GLN A 55 15.24 11.45 11.86
N SER A 56 14.67 11.29 13.06
CA SER A 56 14.51 12.40 14.00
C SER A 56 15.86 12.94 14.49
N ASN A 57 16.83 12.04 14.71
CA ASN A 57 18.20 12.41 15.06
C ASN A 57 18.94 13.08 13.89
N GLU A 58 18.82 12.55 12.67
CA GLU A 58 19.41 13.15 11.46
C GLU A 58 18.92 14.57 11.21
N ARG A 59 17.62 14.80 11.41
CA ARG A 59 16.96 16.12 11.28
C ARG A 59 17.17 17.02 12.50
N GLN A 60 17.83 16.51 13.54
CA GLN A 60 18.10 17.23 14.77
C GLN A 60 16.84 17.84 15.42
N VAL A 61 15.70 17.15 15.34
CA VAL A 61 14.40 17.66 15.82
C VAL A 61 14.45 18.08 17.30
N ARG A 62 15.17 17.33 18.13
CA ARG A 62 15.42 17.70 19.53
C ARG A 62 16.20 19.00 19.69
N LEU A 63 17.19 19.26 18.83
CA LEU A 63 17.97 20.48 18.87
C LEU A 63 17.09 21.66 18.43
N GLN A 64 16.35 21.51 17.35
CA GLN A 64 15.40 22.52 16.86
C GLN A 64 14.37 22.89 17.95
N LEU A 65 13.78 21.88 18.62
CA LEU A 65 12.84 22.09 19.73
C LEU A 65 13.45 22.89 20.89
N LYS A 66 14.73 22.67 21.21
CA LYS A 66 15.46 23.41 22.25
C LYS A 66 15.82 24.83 21.80
N THR A 67 16.36 24.98 20.59
CA THR A 67 16.66 26.30 20.01
C THR A 67 15.42 27.17 19.94
N LEU A 68 14.24 26.60 19.68
CA LEU A 68 12.98 27.33 19.75
C LEU A 68 12.63 27.86 21.15
N VAL A 69 12.99 27.15 22.22
CA VAL A 69 12.82 27.65 23.59
C VAL A 69 13.71 28.87 23.80
N ASP A 70 14.96 28.81 23.35
CA ASP A 70 15.92 29.91 23.49
C ASP A 70 15.47 31.14 22.69
N LEU A 71 15.09 30.97 21.41
CA LEU A 71 14.61 32.06 20.55
C LEU A 71 13.34 32.73 21.09
N ILE A 72 12.40 31.98 21.67
CA ILE A 72 11.20 32.53 22.30
C ILE A 72 11.54 33.27 23.61
N THR A 73 12.55 32.81 24.34
CA THR A 73 12.99 33.42 25.61
C THR A 73 13.77 34.72 25.36
N GLU A 74 14.52 34.80 24.26
CA GLU A 74 15.31 35.96 23.83
C GLU A 74 14.50 37.00 23.04
N ASP A 75 13.19 36.79 22.88
CA ASP A 75 12.26 37.65 22.12
C ASP A 75 12.59 37.75 20.61
N GLU A 76 13.33 36.78 20.06
CA GLU A 76 13.67 36.68 18.64
C GLU A 76 12.55 36.00 17.83
N LEU A 77 11.35 36.60 17.84
CA LEU A 77 10.13 35.98 17.31
C LEU A 77 10.19 35.69 15.80
N ASP A 78 10.86 36.54 15.00
CA ASP A 78 11.00 36.32 13.55
C ASP A 78 11.83 35.06 13.24
N HIS A 79 12.93 34.84 13.96
CA HIS A 79 13.74 33.63 13.85
C HIS A 79 13.00 32.41 14.39
N ALA A 80 12.23 32.58 15.48
CA ALA A 80 11.39 31.52 16.04
C ALA A 80 10.34 31.04 15.03
N VAL A 81 9.70 31.93 14.27
CA VAL A 81 8.72 31.56 13.23
C VAL A 81 9.37 30.73 12.11
N VAL A 82 10.55 31.12 11.63
CA VAL A 82 11.29 30.35 10.61
C VAL A 82 11.64 28.96 11.14
N SER A 83 12.20 28.89 12.36
CA SER A 83 12.57 27.61 12.98
C SER A 83 11.34 26.74 13.29
N GLN A 84 10.18 27.31 13.61
CA GLN A 84 8.93 26.56 13.79
C GLN A 84 8.45 25.94 12.48
N ASN A 85 8.54 26.67 11.35
CA ASN A 85 8.14 26.14 10.05
C ASN A 85 9.02 24.95 9.62
N ASP A 86 10.33 25.04 9.85
CA ASP A 86 11.25 23.95 9.53
C ASP A 86 11.01 22.74 10.44
N LEU A 87 10.78 22.97 11.74
CA LEU A 87 10.40 21.92 12.68
C LEU A 87 9.09 21.22 12.27
N VAL A 88 8.06 21.96 11.87
CA VAL A 88 6.78 21.37 11.43
C VAL A 88 6.98 20.46 10.22
N ARG A 89 7.74 20.91 9.21
CA ARG A 89 8.07 20.09 8.03
C ARG A 89 8.81 18.81 8.40
N ASP A 90 9.76 18.90 9.33
CA ASP A 90 10.51 17.71 9.79
C ASP A 90 9.62 16.75 10.58
N LEU A 91 8.69 17.26 11.40
CA LEU A 91 7.71 16.46 12.12
C LEU A 91 6.68 15.80 11.19
N GLU A 92 6.24 16.47 10.12
CA GLU A 92 5.36 15.88 9.09
C GLU A 92 6.02 14.68 8.41
N VAL A 93 7.30 14.78 8.05
CA VAL A 93 8.04 13.66 7.47
C VAL A 93 8.14 12.47 8.43
N LEU A 94 8.34 12.74 9.73
CA LEU A 94 8.36 11.69 10.75
C LEU A 94 6.99 11.04 10.94
N LEU A 95 5.93 11.84 10.92
CA LEU A 95 4.55 11.37 11.01
C LEU A 95 4.20 10.49 9.80
N ASP A 96 4.52 10.93 8.59
CA ASP A 96 4.29 10.15 7.37
C ASP A 96 5.03 8.81 7.40
N LEU A 97 6.28 8.81 7.90
CA LEU A 97 7.04 7.58 8.10
C LEU A 97 6.34 6.65 9.09
N LEU A 98 5.88 7.16 10.23
CA LEU A 98 5.18 6.37 11.24
C LEU A 98 3.83 5.82 10.77
N LEU A 99 3.10 6.61 9.98
CA LEU A 99 1.83 6.19 9.39
C LEU A 99 2.03 5.21 8.22
N SER A 100 3.23 5.17 7.63
CA SER A 100 3.46 4.39 6.41
C SER A 100 3.41 2.88 6.58
N GLU A 101 3.77 2.39 7.76
CA GLU A 101 3.74 0.96 8.04
C GLU A 101 2.35 0.43 8.28
N ASN A 102 1.61 1.09 9.17
CA ASN A 102 0.25 0.70 9.47
C ASN A 102 -0.59 0.76 8.20
N ARG A 103 -0.46 1.81 7.38
CA ARG A 103 -1.29 1.90 6.17
C ARG A 103 -0.99 0.80 5.14
N ALA A 104 0.27 0.46 4.89
CA ALA A 104 0.60 -0.61 3.93
C ALA A 104 0.11 -1.99 4.40
N GLN A 105 0.35 -2.33 5.67
CA GLN A 105 -0.16 -3.58 6.26
C GLN A 105 -1.69 -3.59 6.28
N HIS A 106 -2.33 -2.47 6.68
CA HIS A 106 -3.79 -2.36 6.68
C HIS A 106 -4.38 -2.54 5.28
N LEU A 107 -3.80 -1.96 4.23
CA LEU A 107 -4.26 -2.14 2.86
C LEU A 107 -4.13 -3.61 2.43
N GLN A 108 -3.01 -4.28 2.75
CA GLN A 108 -2.82 -5.70 2.43
C GLN A 108 -3.81 -6.60 3.17
N ASP A 109 -4.02 -6.36 4.46
CA ASP A 109 -4.98 -7.09 5.28
C ASP A 109 -6.41 -6.84 4.78
N GLU A 110 -6.73 -5.61 4.38
CA GLU A 110 -8.02 -5.23 3.82
C GLU A 110 -8.27 -5.96 2.50
N GLN A 111 -7.30 -5.97 1.57
CA GLN A 111 -7.41 -6.75 0.34
C GLN A 111 -7.60 -8.25 0.62
N ALA A 112 -6.87 -8.82 1.59
CA ALA A 112 -7.00 -10.22 1.96
C ALA A 112 -8.39 -10.54 2.53
N ARG A 113 -8.92 -9.65 3.38
CA ARG A 113 -10.29 -9.73 3.90
C ARG A 113 -11.32 -9.66 2.77
N ILE A 114 -11.22 -8.69 1.87
CA ILE A 114 -12.15 -8.53 0.74
C ILE A 114 -12.14 -9.78 -0.16
N ARG A 115 -10.96 -10.32 -0.49
CA ARG A 115 -10.85 -11.59 -1.25
C ARG A 115 -11.52 -12.75 -0.53
N THR A 116 -11.43 -12.80 0.80
CA THR A 116 -12.07 -13.83 1.61
C THR A 116 -13.59 -13.68 1.59
N TYR A 117 -14.12 -12.46 1.72
CA TYR A 117 -15.54 -12.18 1.57
C TYR A 117 -16.05 -12.57 0.20
N MET A 118 -15.38 -12.16 -0.88
CA MET A 118 -15.76 -12.53 -2.25
C MET A 118 -15.86 -14.04 -2.43
N LYS A 119 -14.85 -14.81 -1.99
CA LYS A 119 -14.86 -16.27 -2.07
C LYS A 119 -16.07 -16.90 -1.37
N GLU A 120 -16.46 -16.36 -0.21
CA GLU A 120 -17.61 -16.87 0.53
C GLU A 120 -18.94 -16.42 -0.11
N VAL A 121 -19.08 -15.17 -0.57
CA VAL A 121 -20.26 -14.72 -1.32
C VAL A 121 -20.47 -15.56 -2.58
N GLU A 122 -19.41 -15.83 -3.34
CA GLU A 122 -19.47 -16.71 -4.51
C GLU A 122 -19.87 -18.14 -4.15
N ARG A 123 -19.37 -18.66 -3.03
CA ARG A 123 -19.74 -20.00 -2.55
C ARG A 123 -21.22 -20.05 -2.21
N ILE A 124 -21.73 -19.06 -1.49
CA ILE A 124 -23.16 -18.91 -1.17
C ILE A 124 -23.97 -18.82 -2.47
N LEU A 125 -23.53 -18.02 -3.44
CA LEU A 125 -24.18 -17.87 -4.74
C LEU A 125 -24.24 -19.20 -5.51
N ARG A 126 -23.16 -19.98 -5.54
CA ARG A 126 -23.13 -21.31 -6.19
C ARG A 126 -24.09 -22.29 -5.51
N LEU A 127 -24.13 -22.30 -4.17
CA LEU A 127 -25.07 -23.13 -3.41
C LEU A 127 -26.52 -22.73 -3.67
N GLN A 128 -26.81 -21.42 -3.71
CA GLN A 128 -28.15 -20.90 -3.96
C GLN A 128 -28.64 -21.25 -5.37
N ARG A 129 -27.76 -21.17 -6.39
CA ARG A 129 -28.07 -21.61 -7.76
C ARG A 129 -28.35 -23.10 -7.85
N SER A 130 -27.55 -23.92 -7.19
CA SER A 130 -27.75 -25.37 -7.16
C SER A 130 -29.08 -25.74 -6.48
N LEU A 131 -29.42 -25.06 -5.38
CA LEU A 131 -30.67 -25.31 -4.66
C LEU A 131 -31.89 -24.83 -5.44
N GLN A 132 -31.78 -23.71 -6.16
CA GLN A 132 -32.84 -23.24 -7.04
C GLN A 132 -33.14 -24.25 -8.16
N GLY A 133 -32.12 -24.81 -8.81
CA GLY A 133 -32.32 -25.87 -9.81
C GLY A 133 -33.07 -27.08 -9.24
N GLN A 134 -32.73 -27.53 -8.03
CA GLN A 134 -33.44 -28.60 -7.34
C GLN A 134 -34.89 -28.21 -6.96
N THR A 135 -35.11 -26.94 -6.64
CA THR A 135 -36.44 -26.40 -6.33
C THR A 135 -37.33 -26.37 -7.58
N GLU A 136 -36.76 -26.00 -8.73
CA GLU A 136 -37.44 -26.01 -10.04
C GLU A 136 -37.78 -27.43 -10.50
N GLU A 137 -36.86 -28.38 -10.30
CA GLU A 137 -37.05 -29.79 -10.65
C GLU A 137 -37.92 -30.56 -9.64
N SER A 138 -38.29 -29.94 -8.52
CA SER A 138 -38.99 -30.58 -7.39
C SER A 138 -38.27 -31.82 -6.86
N GLU A 139 -36.93 -31.81 -6.89
CA GLU A 139 -36.12 -32.88 -6.32
C GLU A 139 -36.16 -32.81 -4.79
N GLN A 140 -36.52 -33.92 -4.13
CA GLN A 140 -36.48 -34.07 -2.67
C GLN A 140 -37.12 -32.89 -1.89
N PRO A 141 -38.41 -32.58 -2.11
CA PRO A 141 -39.05 -31.35 -1.61
C PRO A 141 -38.97 -31.20 -0.07
N LYS A 142 -38.95 -32.32 0.66
CA LYS A 142 -38.82 -32.33 2.13
C LYS A 142 -37.46 -31.88 2.65
N LEU A 143 -36.42 -31.86 1.81
CA LEU A 143 -35.06 -31.48 2.20
C LEU A 143 -34.69 -30.06 1.77
N LEU A 144 -35.40 -29.49 0.79
CA LEU A 144 -35.16 -28.14 0.28
C LEU A 144 -35.22 -27.06 1.37
N PRO A 145 -36.21 -27.01 2.30
CA PRO A 145 -36.22 -26.01 3.37
C PRO A 145 -34.96 -26.12 4.24
N LYS A 146 -34.59 -27.33 4.67
CA LYS A 146 -33.39 -27.55 5.50
C LYS A 146 -32.11 -27.09 4.80
N GLN A 147 -32.02 -27.28 3.48
CA GLN A 147 -30.87 -26.80 2.70
C GLN A 147 -30.89 -25.27 2.56
N GLN A 148 -32.06 -24.67 2.27
CA GLN A 148 -32.22 -23.21 2.19
C GLN A 148 -31.84 -22.52 3.50
N LYS A 149 -32.25 -23.09 4.65
CA LYS A 149 -31.87 -22.61 5.98
C LYS A 149 -30.36 -22.55 6.18
N LYS A 150 -29.65 -23.62 5.80
CA LYS A 150 -28.18 -23.69 5.92
C LYS A 150 -27.48 -22.63 5.07
N ILE A 151 -28.03 -22.30 3.90
CA ILE A 151 -27.47 -21.24 3.04
C ILE A 151 -27.73 -19.86 3.69
N ALA A 152 -28.95 -19.62 4.20
CA ALA A 152 -29.27 -18.40 4.95
C ALA A 152 -28.35 -18.22 6.18
N GLU A 153 -28.12 -19.27 6.96
CA GLU A 153 -27.20 -19.25 8.12
C GLU A 153 -25.73 -18.97 7.72
N ARG A 154 -25.31 -19.37 6.52
CA ARG A 154 -23.98 -19.00 6.00
C ARG A 154 -23.93 -17.52 5.62
N ALA A 155 -24.96 -17.01 4.96
CA ALA A 155 -25.07 -15.58 4.66
C ALA A 155 -25.12 -14.73 5.94
N ALA A 156 -25.85 -15.18 6.97
CA ALA A 156 -25.91 -14.53 8.28
C ALA A 156 -24.53 -14.50 8.98
N ARG A 157 -23.79 -15.61 8.96
CA ARG A 157 -22.41 -15.65 9.49
C ARG A 157 -21.48 -14.71 8.75
N LEU A 158 -21.54 -14.66 7.42
CA LEU A 158 -20.74 -13.75 6.63
C LEU A 158 -21.09 -12.28 6.93
N ASN A 159 -22.39 -11.95 6.98
CA ASN A 159 -22.86 -10.62 7.35
C ASN A 159 -22.35 -10.19 8.75
N GLN A 160 -22.37 -11.12 9.71
CA GLN A 160 -21.83 -10.88 11.05
C GLN A 160 -20.30 -10.67 11.03
N GLN A 161 -19.55 -11.46 10.28
CA GLN A 161 -18.10 -11.29 10.15
C GLN A 161 -17.73 -9.95 9.50
N MET A 162 -18.47 -9.53 8.47
CA MET A 162 -18.31 -8.22 7.84
C MET A 162 -18.60 -7.11 8.84
N ARG A 163 -19.67 -7.23 9.63
CA ARG A 163 -20.01 -6.29 10.71
C ARG A 163 -18.89 -6.14 11.73
N GLU A 164 -18.42 -7.25 12.28
CA GLU A 164 -17.39 -7.24 13.33
C GLU A 164 -16.08 -6.60 12.85
N ASN A 165 -15.73 -6.81 11.58
CA ASN A 165 -14.51 -6.24 11.02
C ASN A 165 -14.66 -4.76 10.62
N GLU A 166 -15.87 -4.27 10.37
CA GLU A 166 -16.17 -2.84 10.16
C GLU A 166 -16.25 -2.07 11.49
N GLU A 167 -16.74 -2.71 12.55
CA GLU A 167 -16.95 -2.09 13.86
C GLU A 167 -15.73 -2.16 14.79
N ARG A 168 -14.67 -2.89 14.40
CA ARG A 168 -13.38 -2.87 15.12
C ARG A 168 -12.68 -1.52 14.89
N PRO A 169 -12.47 -0.70 15.93
CA PRO A 169 -11.52 0.41 15.85
C PRO A 169 -10.13 -0.17 15.55
N ALA A 170 -9.27 0.59 14.85
CA ALA A 170 -7.88 0.22 14.59
C ALA A 170 -6.98 0.17 15.86
N GLU A 171 -7.56 -0.06 17.04
CA GLU A 171 -6.86 -0.25 18.30
C GLU A 171 -7.38 -1.52 18.99
N SER A 172 -6.48 -2.51 19.13
CA SER A 172 -6.45 -3.65 20.07
C SER A 172 -6.22 -5.00 19.38
N ASP A 173 -5.01 -5.16 18.83
CA ASP A 173 -4.39 -6.48 18.76
C ASP A 173 -3.81 -6.79 20.16
N GLN A 174 -4.71 -7.09 21.10
CA GLN A 174 -4.33 -7.84 22.29
C GLN A 174 -4.44 -9.32 21.93
N SER A 175 -3.27 -9.92 21.79
CA SER A 175 -3.04 -11.34 21.82
C SER A 175 -3.73 -11.97 23.03
N ASP A 176 -4.79 -12.73 22.79
CA ASP A 176 -5.28 -13.73 23.72
C ASP A 176 -4.86 -15.11 23.18
N ASP A 177 -3.58 -15.43 23.40
CA ASP A 177 -3.07 -16.80 23.30
C ASP A 177 -3.01 -17.36 24.72
N GLY A 178 -3.83 -18.38 24.98
CA GLY A 178 -3.79 -19.11 26.23
C GLY A 178 -5.08 -19.84 26.58
N THR A 179 -5.41 -20.93 25.89
CA THR A 179 -5.33 -22.29 26.49
C THR A 179 -5.85 -23.40 25.55
N ASN A 180 -4.98 -24.39 25.36
CA ASN A 180 -5.28 -25.73 24.86
C ASN A 180 -6.36 -26.44 25.70
N GLY A 181 -7.14 -27.31 25.05
CA GLY A 181 -8.00 -28.27 25.74
C GLY A 181 -8.91 -29.13 24.83
N GLU A 182 -8.28 -30.03 24.09
CA GLU A 182 -8.74 -31.40 23.75
C GLU A 182 -10.20 -31.68 23.29
N SER A 183 -10.26 -32.20 22.06
CA SER A 183 -11.05 -33.35 21.58
C SER A 183 -12.09 -33.98 22.51
N GLN A 184 -13.35 -34.07 22.03
CA GLN A 184 -14.05 -35.35 21.99
C GLN A 184 -15.16 -35.40 20.94
N ASP A 185 -14.97 -36.35 20.03
CA ASP A 185 -15.94 -36.97 19.14
C ASP A 185 -17.01 -37.69 19.96
N SER A 186 -18.29 -37.62 19.55
CA SER A 186 -19.29 -38.68 19.73
C SER A 186 -20.57 -38.34 18.95
N ARG A 187 -20.83 -39.14 17.92
CA ARG A 187 -22.17 -39.42 17.38
C ARG A 187 -22.93 -40.27 18.41
N ASP A 188 -24.21 -39.97 18.64
CA ASP A 188 -25.33 -40.93 18.52
C ASP A 188 -26.66 -40.32 19.04
N LEU A 189 -27.71 -40.47 18.24
CA LEU A 189 -29.12 -40.64 18.65
C LEU A 189 -29.43 -42.16 18.56
N PRO A 190 -30.57 -42.72 19.04
CA PRO A 190 -31.81 -42.13 19.59
C PRO A 190 -32.22 -42.77 20.97
N THR A 191 -33.32 -42.45 21.66
CA THR A 191 -34.68 -43.05 21.48
C THR A 191 -35.63 -42.57 22.62
N GLU A 192 -36.83 -42.16 22.21
CA GLU A 192 -38.20 -42.22 22.80
C GLU A 192 -38.65 -41.85 24.24
N GLU A 193 -39.91 -41.39 24.22
CA GLU A 193 -41.02 -41.46 25.20
C GLU A 193 -41.26 -40.30 26.19
N GLY A 194 -42.42 -39.65 26.00
CA GLY A 194 -43.09 -38.77 26.98
C GLY A 194 -43.77 -39.56 28.12
N PRO A 195 -44.58 -38.94 29.00
CA PRO A 195 -45.72 -38.08 28.62
C PRO A 195 -45.92 -36.80 29.47
N ALA A 196 -46.81 -35.93 28.98
CA ALA A 196 -47.39 -34.75 29.66
C ALA A 196 -48.48 -35.19 30.70
N PRO A 197 -49.16 -34.31 31.49
CA PRO A 197 -49.96 -33.16 30.98
C PRO A 197 -50.13 -31.92 31.91
N SER A 198 -50.93 -30.96 31.39
CA SER A 198 -51.71 -29.89 32.06
C SER A 198 -51.05 -28.50 32.19
N GLY A 199 -51.65 -27.38 31.75
CA GLY A 199 -52.96 -27.15 31.14
C GLY A 199 -53.21 -25.68 30.71
N GLN A 200 -54.16 -25.52 29.76
CA GLN A 200 -55.19 -24.47 29.60
C GLN A 200 -54.84 -22.97 29.84
N ASN A 201 -54.85 -22.15 28.77
CA ASN A 201 -55.92 -21.16 28.50
C ASN A 201 -55.62 -20.20 27.32
N THR A 202 -56.58 -20.14 26.40
CA THR A 202 -56.98 -19.04 25.47
C THR A 202 -58.51 -19.14 25.33
N PRO A 203 -59.30 -18.25 24.65
CA PRO A 203 -59.07 -16.99 23.91
C PRO A 203 -60.14 -15.93 24.41
N PRO A 204 -60.75 -14.93 23.67
CA PRO A 204 -60.70 -14.62 22.22
C PRO A 204 -60.80 -13.16 21.70
N ASN A 205 -60.17 -12.96 20.52
CA ASN A 205 -60.72 -12.52 19.21
C ASN A 205 -61.58 -11.23 19.06
N LYS A 206 -61.22 -10.36 18.09
CA LYS A 206 -62.06 -9.99 16.91
C LYS A 206 -61.41 -8.98 15.92
N SER A 207 -61.14 -9.50 14.72
CA SER A 207 -61.44 -9.10 13.32
C SER A 207 -61.85 -7.68 12.83
N GLU A 208 -61.61 -7.52 11.51
CA GLU A 208 -62.25 -6.70 10.43
C GLU A 208 -61.46 -5.45 9.95
N GLU A 209 -60.85 -5.45 8.74
CA GLU A 209 -61.41 -5.13 7.38
C GLU A 209 -61.74 -3.62 7.22
N SER A 210 -61.56 -2.87 6.12
CA SER A 210 -61.21 -3.07 4.70
C SER A 210 -61.08 -1.69 4.01
N GLU A 211 -60.48 -1.66 2.79
CA GLU A 211 -60.69 -0.69 1.67
C GLU A 211 -60.23 0.79 1.78
N SER A 212 -60.12 1.57 0.70
CA SER A 212 -59.51 1.52 -0.64
C SER A 212 -59.62 2.96 -1.24
N HIS A 213 -58.90 3.25 -2.33
CA HIS A 213 -59.02 4.42 -3.25
C HIS A 213 -58.40 5.80 -2.92
N GLY A 214 -57.40 6.19 -3.73
CA GLY A 214 -57.29 7.56 -4.32
C GLY A 214 -58.11 7.63 -5.65
N PRO A 215 -58.09 8.75 -6.43
CA PRO A 215 -56.95 9.65 -6.67
C PRO A 215 -57.25 11.17 -6.90
N THR A 216 -56.14 11.95 -6.97
CA THR A 216 -55.85 13.20 -7.74
C THR A 216 -56.85 14.38 -7.82
N ASP A 217 -56.38 15.57 -7.42
CA ASP A 217 -56.40 16.78 -8.27
C ASP A 217 -55.46 17.89 -7.75
N ARG A 218 -54.78 18.59 -8.68
CA ARG A 218 -53.99 19.84 -8.51
C ARG A 218 -54.80 21.00 -9.11
N PRO A 219 -54.57 22.26 -8.71
CA PRO A 219 -53.86 23.18 -9.63
C PRO A 219 -52.97 24.27 -8.98
N ASP A 220 -52.00 24.70 -9.81
CA ASP A 220 -51.17 25.92 -9.95
C ASP A 220 -51.19 27.13 -8.97
N GLY A 221 -50.02 27.80 -8.89
CA GLY A 221 -49.95 29.28 -8.80
C GLY A 221 -48.93 29.93 -7.85
N SER A 222 -47.75 30.28 -8.36
CA SER A 222 -46.57 31.00 -7.80
C SER A 222 -46.75 32.51 -7.43
N PRO A 223 -45.71 33.35 -7.16
CA PRO A 223 -44.68 33.39 -6.08
C PRO A 223 -44.44 34.82 -5.49
N SER A 224 -43.81 35.00 -4.30
CA SER A 224 -43.04 36.22 -3.93
C SER A 224 -42.39 36.18 -2.51
N PRO A 225 -41.48 37.11 -2.11
CA PRO A 225 -40.04 36.89 -2.00
C PRO A 225 -39.51 36.95 -0.54
N GLY A 226 -38.28 36.45 -0.34
CA GLY A 226 -37.71 36.20 0.99
C GLY A 226 -37.03 37.38 1.70
N LYS A 227 -36.62 37.11 2.95
CA LYS A 227 -35.26 37.36 3.50
C LYS A 227 -35.13 36.78 4.94
N PRO A 228 -33.91 36.67 5.50
CA PRO A 228 -33.34 35.41 5.98
C PRO A 228 -33.23 35.31 7.51
N GLY A 229 -33.10 34.11 8.05
CA GLY A 229 -32.85 33.90 9.47
C GLY A 229 -32.21 32.57 9.79
N SER A 230 -30.92 32.64 10.17
CA SER A 230 -30.19 31.75 11.07
C SER A 230 -30.16 30.25 10.75
N SER A 231 -29.20 29.85 9.91
CA SER A 231 -28.67 28.48 9.89
C SER A 231 -27.64 28.33 11.01
N SER A 232 -28.03 27.56 12.03
CA SER A 232 -27.15 26.91 12.99
C SER A 232 -26.12 26.04 12.25
N GLU A 233 -24.84 26.32 12.48
CA GLU A 233 -23.72 25.50 12.04
C GLU A 233 -23.86 24.07 12.58
N SER A 234 -24.07 23.13 11.67
CA SER A 234 -23.74 21.72 11.89
C SER A 234 -22.30 21.52 11.42
N PRO A 235 -21.46 20.76 12.16
CA PRO A 235 -20.09 20.51 11.73
C PRO A 235 -20.06 19.73 10.40
N PRO A 236 -18.96 19.82 9.63
CA PRO A 236 -18.90 19.35 8.26
C PRO A 236 -19.12 17.85 8.20
N SER A 237 -20.04 17.43 7.34
CA SER A 237 -20.28 16.04 6.99
C SER A 237 -18.96 15.37 6.63
N GLU A 238 -18.53 14.41 7.43
CA GLU A 238 -17.63 13.35 6.98
C GLU A 238 -18.22 12.80 5.67
N GLN A 239 -17.40 12.80 4.62
CA GLN A 239 -17.71 12.05 3.41
C GLN A 239 -18.07 10.62 3.81
N PRO A 240 -19.21 10.07 3.37
CA PRO A 240 -19.54 8.70 3.71
C PRO A 240 -18.49 7.79 3.08
N GLN A 241 -17.69 7.16 3.93
CA GLN A 241 -16.82 6.04 3.58
C GLN A 241 -17.64 5.01 2.76
N PRO A 242 -17.14 4.46 1.63
CA PRO A 242 -17.87 3.52 0.78
C PRO A 242 -18.24 2.18 1.46
N SER A 243 -17.81 1.98 2.72
CA SER A 243 -17.80 0.71 3.45
C SER A 243 -19.16 0.05 3.68
N TYR A 244 -20.30 0.70 3.40
CA TYR A 244 -21.63 0.17 3.78
C TYR A 244 -22.32 -0.65 2.69
N ALA A 245 -21.88 -0.58 1.43
CA ALA A 245 -22.65 -1.15 0.32
C ALA A 245 -22.63 -2.70 0.31
N PRO A 246 -21.48 -3.40 0.33
CA PRO A 246 -21.47 -4.85 0.12
C PRO A 246 -22.06 -5.64 1.28
N ARG A 247 -21.83 -5.21 2.53
CA ARG A 247 -22.44 -5.83 3.70
C ARG A 247 -23.97 -5.73 3.66
N LYS A 248 -24.49 -4.56 3.28
CA LYS A 248 -25.94 -4.35 3.12
C LYS A 248 -26.52 -5.31 2.07
N ARG A 249 -25.82 -5.53 0.95
CA ARG A 249 -26.20 -6.52 -0.07
C ARG A 249 -26.26 -7.94 0.49
N VAL A 250 -25.25 -8.33 1.28
CA VAL A 250 -25.22 -9.66 1.93
C VAL A 250 -26.37 -9.80 2.94
N ALA A 251 -26.69 -8.75 3.70
CA ALA A 251 -27.83 -8.73 4.63
C ALA A 251 -29.17 -8.84 3.89
N GLU A 252 -29.35 -8.11 2.79
CA GLU A 252 -30.55 -8.22 1.94
C GLU A 252 -30.67 -9.63 1.34
N ALA A 253 -29.57 -10.22 0.86
CA ALA A 253 -29.54 -11.59 0.35
C ALA A 253 -29.92 -12.60 1.45
N GLN A 254 -29.39 -12.45 2.66
CA GLN A 254 -29.75 -13.27 3.83
C GLN A 254 -31.26 -13.22 4.08
N GLN A 255 -31.86 -12.03 4.14
CA GLN A 255 -33.29 -11.87 4.39
C GLN A 255 -34.14 -12.55 3.30
N GLN A 256 -33.74 -12.43 2.03
CA GLN A 256 -34.41 -13.11 0.92
C GLN A 256 -34.29 -14.64 1.02
N MET A 257 -33.16 -15.16 1.49
CA MET A 257 -32.98 -16.60 1.72
C MET A 257 -33.83 -17.13 2.88
N GLU A 258 -34.01 -16.34 3.94
CA GLU A 258 -34.92 -16.67 5.05
C GLU A 258 -36.38 -16.69 4.57
N GLN A 259 -36.78 -15.72 3.75
CA GLN A 259 -38.10 -15.73 3.13
C GLN A 259 -38.28 -16.93 2.19
N ALA A 260 -37.26 -17.27 1.38
CA ALA A 260 -37.29 -18.46 0.53
C ALA A 260 -37.45 -19.74 1.36
N HIS A 261 -36.79 -19.83 2.53
CA HIS A 261 -36.96 -20.95 3.46
C HIS A 261 -38.43 -21.09 3.90
N ASP A 262 -39.03 -20.02 4.38
CA ASP A 262 -40.41 -20.05 4.89
C ASP A 262 -41.41 -20.40 3.79
N ARG A 263 -41.19 -19.93 2.55
CA ARG A 263 -42.01 -20.31 1.38
C ARG A 263 -41.86 -21.79 1.04
N LEU A 264 -40.66 -22.37 1.14
CA LEU A 264 -40.44 -23.80 0.93
C LEU A 264 -41.11 -24.64 2.04
N GLU A 265 -41.14 -24.17 3.29
CA GLU A 265 -41.89 -24.86 4.37
C GLU A 265 -43.41 -24.82 4.15
N GLN A 266 -43.91 -23.80 3.46
CA GLN A 266 -45.32 -23.64 3.11
C GLN A 266 -45.70 -24.29 1.76
N ASP A 267 -44.81 -25.10 1.16
CA ASP A 267 -44.97 -25.71 -0.17
C ASP A 267 -45.18 -24.69 -1.31
N GLN A 268 -44.80 -23.42 -1.11
CA GLN A 268 -44.93 -22.32 -2.08
C GLN A 268 -43.68 -22.21 -2.97
N GLN A 269 -43.45 -23.22 -3.81
CA GLN A 269 -42.24 -23.34 -4.64
C GLN A 269 -41.98 -22.12 -5.53
N ARG A 270 -43.01 -21.58 -6.20
CA ARG A 270 -42.84 -20.42 -7.10
C ARG A 270 -42.37 -19.18 -6.37
N GLU A 271 -42.98 -18.88 -5.22
CA GLU A 271 -42.61 -17.73 -4.40
C GLU A 271 -41.23 -17.91 -3.75
N ALA A 272 -40.87 -19.17 -3.42
CA ALA A 272 -39.52 -19.48 -2.99
C ALA A 272 -38.51 -19.14 -4.10
N ILE A 273 -38.71 -19.62 -5.33
CA ILE A 273 -37.83 -19.34 -6.48
C ILE A 273 -37.64 -17.83 -6.69
N GLU A 274 -38.72 -17.03 -6.61
CA GLU A 274 -38.61 -15.56 -6.73
C GLU A 274 -37.70 -14.93 -5.65
N ASN A 275 -37.79 -15.41 -4.41
CA ASN A 275 -36.92 -14.95 -3.33
C ASN A 275 -35.48 -15.47 -3.50
N GLN A 276 -35.31 -16.69 -4.01
CA GLN A 276 -34.00 -17.24 -4.36
C GLN A 276 -33.33 -16.40 -5.46
N ASP A 277 -34.06 -15.96 -6.48
CA ASP A 277 -33.58 -15.07 -7.54
C ASP A 277 -33.15 -13.70 -7.00
N LYS A 278 -33.98 -13.07 -6.16
CA LYS A 278 -33.62 -11.80 -5.48
C LYS A 278 -32.37 -11.95 -4.62
N ALA A 279 -32.25 -13.06 -3.89
CA ALA A 279 -31.05 -13.34 -3.10
C ALA A 279 -29.81 -13.45 -4.00
N GLN A 280 -29.90 -14.16 -5.12
CA GLN A 280 -28.80 -14.24 -6.08
C GLN A 280 -28.43 -12.89 -6.69
N GLU A 281 -29.40 -12.05 -7.02
CA GLU A 281 -29.16 -10.72 -7.55
C GLU A 281 -28.36 -9.87 -6.56
N GLN A 282 -28.75 -9.90 -5.28
CA GLN A 282 -28.05 -9.18 -4.22
C GLN A 282 -26.63 -9.71 -3.98
N LEU A 283 -26.41 -11.03 -4.01
CA LEU A 283 -25.05 -11.60 -3.93
C LEU A 283 -24.18 -11.18 -5.13
N ARG A 284 -24.72 -11.12 -6.34
CA ARG A 284 -23.97 -10.63 -7.53
C ARG A 284 -23.58 -9.17 -7.38
N LYS A 285 -24.50 -8.33 -6.87
CA LYS A 285 -24.20 -6.93 -6.55
C LYS A 285 -23.12 -6.83 -5.46
N ALA A 286 -23.20 -7.65 -4.42
CA ALA A 286 -22.17 -7.71 -3.38
C ALA A 286 -20.78 -8.07 -3.94
N ILE A 287 -20.70 -9.05 -4.86
CA ILE A 287 -19.44 -9.41 -5.53
C ILE A 287 -18.90 -8.22 -6.33
N ALA A 288 -19.74 -7.58 -7.15
CA ALA A 288 -19.32 -6.44 -7.97
C ALA A 288 -18.83 -5.25 -7.12
N GLU A 289 -19.52 -4.95 -6.02
CA GLU A 289 -19.13 -3.89 -5.09
C GLU A 289 -17.83 -4.26 -4.34
N LEU A 290 -17.64 -5.52 -3.92
CA LEU A 290 -16.38 -5.99 -3.32
C LEU A 290 -15.21 -5.96 -4.31
N GLU A 291 -15.45 -6.28 -5.58
CA GLU A 291 -14.45 -6.18 -6.65
C GLU A 291 -14.01 -4.72 -6.88
N GLU A 292 -14.97 -3.79 -6.85
CA GLU A 292 -14.68 -2.37 -6.96
C GLU A 292 -13.86 -1.85 -5.79
N ILE A 293 -14.21 -2.21 -4.56
CA ILE A 293 -13.41 -1.85 -3.37
C ILE A 293 -12.02 -2.47 -3.47
N LEU A 294 -11.90 -3.76 -3.81
CA LEU A 294 -10.61 -4.41 -3.99
C LEU A 294 -9.74 -3.71 -5.03
N ARG A 295 -10.35 -3.22 -6.13
CA ARG A 295 -9.65 -2.45 -7.16
C ARG A 295 -9.14 -1.13 -6.60
N GLN A 296 -9.98 -0.37 -5.90
CA GLN A 296 -9.60 0.90 -5.27
C GLN A 296 -8.45 0.72 -4.26
N THR A 297 -8.56 -0.26 -3.35
CA THR A 297 -7.50 -0.55 -2.36
C THR A 297 -6.17 -0.95 -3.02
N ARG A 298 -6.22 -1.65 -4.16
CA ARG A 298 -5.01 -1.97 -4.95
C ARG A 298 -4.43 -0.74 -5.63
N GLU A 299 -5.28 0.11 -6.22
CA GLU A 299 -4.85 1.37 -6.84
C GLU A 299 -4.14 2.27 -5.82
N GLU A 300 -4.68 2.40 -4.60
CA GLU A 300 -4.04 3.11 -3.48
C GLU A 300 -2.67 2.51 -3.10
N GLU A 301 -2.57 1.18 -2.96
CA GLU A 301 -1.31 0.50 -2.63
C GLU A 301 -0.24 0.75 -3.69
N VAL A 302 -0.62 0.67 -4.98
CA VAL A 302 0.29 0.89 -6.09
C VAL A 302 0.74 2.36 -6.16
N GLU A 303 -0.18 3.31 -6.06
CA GLU A 303 0.16 4.74 -6.07
C GLU A 303 1.14 5.10 -4.96
N ARG A 304 0.89 4.59 -3.75
CA ARG A 304 1.79 4.77 -2.61
C ARG A 304 3.18 4.17 -2.86
N THR A 305 3.21 2.98 -3.44
CA THR A 305 4.47 2.29 -3.78
C THR A 305 5.26 3.08 -4.81
N LEU A 306 4.59 3.63 -5.83
CA LEU A 306 5.21 4.49 -6.83
C LEU A 306 5.84 5.75 -6.23
N LEU A 307 5.11 6.45 -5.35
CA LEU A 307 5.61 7.65 -4.67
C LEU A 307 6.82 7.34 -3.79
N MET A 308 6.76 6.24 -3.03
CA MET A 308 7.87 5.79 -2.18
C MET A 308 9.12 5.46 -3.01
N LEU A 309 8.94 4.72 -4.09
CA LEU A 309 10.04 4.36 -5.00
C LEU A 309 10.64 5.60 -5.66
N GLU A 310 9.81 6.52 -6.16
CA GLU A 310 10.27 7.75 -6.79
C GLU A 310 11.09 8.61 -5.82
N ALA A 311 10.60 8.80 -4.60
CA ALA A 311 11.32 9.55 -3.57
C ALA A 311 12.70 8.92 -3.27
N ARG A 312 12.75 7.58 -3.19
CA ARG A 312 14.01 6.85 -2.97
C ARG A 312 14.96 6.98 -4.16
N PHE A 313 14.48 6.85 -5.40
CA PHE A 313 15.30 7.02 -6.60
C PHE A 313 15.81 8.45 -6.75
N ARG A 314 14.99 9.48 -6.48
CA ARG A 314 15.42 10.88 -6.46
C ARG A 314 16.54 11.11 -5.45
N ARG A 315 16.43 10.55 -4.25
CA ARG A 315 17.49 10.66 -3.24
C ARG A 315 18.78 9.97 -3.67
N MET A 316 18.68 8.77 -4.26
CA MET A 316 19.85 8.08 -4.82
C MET A 316 20.49 8.88 -5.95
N LEU A 317 19.69 9.48 -6.83
CA LEU A 317 20.18 10.32 -7.93
C LEU A 317 20.95 11.53 -7.41
N GLU A 318 20.41 12.25 -6.43
CA GLU A 318 21.07 13.40 -5.81
C GLU A 318 22.44 13.03 -5.22
N LEU A 319 22.51 11.90 -4.51
CA LEU A 319 23.76 11.40 -3.94
C LEU A 319 24.75 10.95 -5.02
N GLN A 320 24.27 10.27 -6.07
CA GLN A 320 25.12 9.77 -7.15
C GLN A 320 25.74 10.92 -7.96
N VAL A 321 24.98 11.99 -8.20
CA VAL A 321 25.51 13.21 -8.85
C VAL A 321 26.64 13.81 -8.03
N LYS A 322 26.48 13.92 -6.70
CA LYS A 322 27.54 14.42 -5.81
C LYS A 322 28.79 13.54 -5.86
N VAL A 323 28.61 12.21 -5.83
CA VAL A 323 29.73 11.26 -5.97
C VAL A 323 30.48 11.49 -7.28
N LEU A 324 29.78 11.59 -8.42
CA LEU A 324 30.41 11.84 -9.71
C LEU A 324 31.16 13.19 -9.75
N GLU A 325 30.59 14.24 -9.18
CA GLU A 325 31.23 15.56 -9.09
C GLU A 325 32.52 15.50 -8.26
N GLU A 326 32.51 14.81 -7.11
CA GLU A 326 33.70 14.62 -6.28
C GLU A 326 34.75 13.75 -6.97
N THR A 327 34.34 12.66 -7.65
CA THR A 327 35.23 11.81 -8.44
C THR A 327 35.93 12.60 -9.55
N LYS A 328 35.19 13.45 -10.27
CA LYS A 328 35.75 14.35 -11.30
C LYS A 328 36.74 15.35 -10.72
N ARG A 329 36.47 15.91 -9.54
CA ARG A 329 37.40 16.84 -8.86
C ARG A 329 38.69 16.13 -8.46
N LEU A 330 38.61 14.90 -7.96
CA LEU A 330 39.81 14.12 -7.63
C LEU A 330 40.65 13.77 -8.86
N ASP A 331 40.00 13.48 -9.99
CA ASP A 331 40.72 13.11 -11.21
C ASP A 331 41.52 14.28 -11.82
N GLN A 332 41.12 15.52 -11.55
CA GLN A 332 41.86 16.72 -11.95
C GLN A 332 43.23 16.85 -11.27
N VAL A 333 43.47 16.13 -10.17
CA VAL A 333 44.77 16.15 -9.49
C VAL A 333 45.79 15.36 -10.32
N PRO A 334 46.91 15.98 -10.76
CA PRO A 334 47.95 15.32 -11.54
C PRO A 334 48.47 14.07 -10.83
N THR A 335 48.77 13.01 -11.59
CA THR A 335 49.23 11.71 -11.05
C THR A 335 50.44 11.84 -10.13
N GLU A 336 51.36 12.75 -10.42
CA GLU A 336 52.56 13.04 -9.61
C GLU A 336 52.24 13.66 -8.24
N GLN A 337 51.08 14.30 -8.10
CA GLN A 337 50.61 14.98 -6.89
C GLN A 337 49.62 14.12 -6.08
N ARG A 338 49.29 12.92 -6.56
CA ARG A 338 48.38 11.99 -5.86
C ARG A 338 49.09 11.42 -4.63
N ASN A 339 48.70 11.90 -3.46
CA ASN A 339 49.27 11.53 -2.17
C ASN A 339 48.28 10.67 -1.33
N PHE A 340 48.69 10.31 -0.11
CA PHE A 340 47.83 9.59 0.84
C PHE A 340 46.49 10.30 1.11
N GLU A 341 46.49 11.63 1.08
CA GLU A 341 45.31 12.46 1.33
C GLU A 341 44.25 12.29 0.23
N LEU A 342 44.68 12.22 -1.04
CA LEU A 342 43.78 11.89 -2.16
C LEU A 342 43.21 10.48 -2.03
N ASN A 343 44.02 9.49 -1.63
CA ASN A 343 43.54 8.13 -1.41
C ASN A 343 42.49 8.08 -0.29
N MET A 344 42.67 8.88 0.77
CA MET A 344 41.69 9.01 1.85
C MET A 344 40.39 9.68 1.36
N GLN A 345 40.49 10.71 0.50
CA GLN A 345 39.32 11.33 -0.12
C GLN A 345 38.57 10.34 -1.02
N ALA A 346 39.26 9.59 -1.88
CA ALA A 346 38.65 8.57 -2.72
C ALA A 346 37.98 7.46 -1.89
N ALA A 347 38.59 7.04 -0.78
CA ALA A 347 37.99 6.09 0.16
C ALA A 347 36.71 6.64 0.82
N LYS A 348 36.65 7.95 1.11
CA LYS A 348 35.44 8.61 1.60
C LYS A 348 34.32 8.59 0.56
N ILE A 349 34.63 8.91 -0.71
CA ILE A 349 33.64 8.83 -1.80
C ILE A 349 33.15 7.39 -1.99
N SER A 350 34.04 6.39 -1.89
CA SER A 350 33.67 4.97 -1.89
C SER A 350 32.65 4.63 -0.79
N PHE A 351 32.81 5.19 0.40
CA PHE A 351 31.85 5.01 1.49
C PHE A 351 30.49 5.65 1.18
N GLU A 352 30.47 6.85 0.60
CA GLU A 352 29.22 7.48 0.15
C GLU A 352 28.54 6.65 -0.95
N GLN A 353 29.30 6.11 -1.91
CA GLN A 353 28.77 5.21 -2.94
C GLN A 353 28.12 3.94 -2.35
N ARG A 354 28.69 3.37 -1.28
CA ARG A 354 28.11 2.21 -0.58
C ARG A 354 26.78 2.53 0.10
N LYS A 355 26.55 3.76 0.53
CA LYS A 355 25.23 4.17 1.06
C LYS A 355 24.16 4.13 -0.04
N ILE A 356 24.51 4.55 -1.25
CA ILE A 356 23.61 4.49 -2.42
C ILE A 356 23.31 3.02 -2.77
N LEU A 357 24.32 2.15 -2.75
CA LEU A 357 24.15 0.70 -2.93
C LEU A 357 23.10 0.12 -1.95
N LEU A 358 23.20 0.44 -0.66
CA LEU A 358 22.23 -0.04 0.35
C LEU A 358 20.81 0.47 0.08
N ALA A 359 20.67 1.70 -0.43
CA ALA A 359 19.36 2.22 -0.84
C ALA A 359 18.80 1.46 -2.05
N ALA A 360 19.66 1.07 -3.00
CA ALA A 360 19.29 0.26 -4.16
C ALA A 360 18.88 -1.17 -3.76
N ASP A 361 19.60 -1.81 -2.83
CA ASP A 361 19.22 -3.14 -2.29
C ASP A 361 17.83 -3.14 -1.66
N ARG A 362 17.51 -2.08 -0.89
CA ARG A 362 16.19 -1.91 -0.28
C ARG A 362 15.11 -1.65 -1.33
N ALA A 363 15.39 -0.88 -2.38
CA ALA A 363 14.45 -0.67 -3.48
C ALA A 363 14.18 -1.98 -4.24
N LEU A 364 15.23 -2.74 -4.52
CA LEU A 364 15.15 -4.02 -5.21
C LEU A 364 14.33 -5.06 -4.44
N THR A 365 14.45 -5.07 -3.12
CA THR A 365 13.65 -5.94 -2.25
C THR A 365 12.15 -5.63 -2.37
N LEU A 366 11.78 -4.34 -2.27
CA LEU A 366 10.38 -3.91 -2.40
C LEU A 366 9.78 -4.30 -3.76
N LEU A 367 10.55 -4.10 -4.84
CA LEU A 367 10.12 -4.43 -6.19
C LEU A 367 9.93 -5.93 -6.41
N ARG A 368 10.73 -6.78 -5.75
CA ARG A 368 10.59 -8.23 -5.82
C ARG A 368 9.41 -8.74 -4.98
N GLU A 369 9.16 -8.11 -3.84
CA GLU A 369 7.99 -8.43 -2.99
C GLU A 369 6.68 -8.04 -3.68
N GLU A 370 6.69 -6.95 -4.44
CA GLU A 370 5.55 -6.47 -5.22
C GLU A 370 5.26 -7.38 -6.43
N GLY A 371 6.32 -7.80 -7.16
CA GLY A 371 6.26 -8.93 -8.09
C GLY A 371 5.55 -8.68 -9.43
N SER A 372 5.04 -7.48 -9.72
CA SER A 372 4.27 -7.23 -10.95
C SER A 372 5.15 -6.85 -12.15
N SER A 373 6.32 -6.26 -11.92
CA SER A 373 7.22 -5.80 -12.98
C SER A 373 8.41 -6.75 -13.25
N ILE A 374 8.75 -6.98 -14.52
CA ILE A 374 9.88 -7.84 -14.92
C ILE A 374 11.13 -6.99 -15.18
N ALA A 375 10.99 -5.93 -15.98
CA ALA A 375 12.12 -5.11 -16.39
C ALA A 375 12.62 -4.20 -15.26
N PHE A 376 11.71 -3.71 -14.41
CA PHE A 376 12.04 -2.72 -13.37
C PHE A 376 13.03 -3.25 -12.31
N PRO A 377 12.81 -4.44 -11.70
CA PRO A 377 13.78 -5.02 -10.76
C PRO A 377 15.15 -5.27 -11.40
N GLU A 378 15.20 -5.61 -12.68
CA GLU A 378 16.47 -5.82 -13.38
C GLU A 378 17.26 -4.53 -13.52
N VAL A 379 16.63 -3.44 -13.97
CA VAL A 379 17.33 -2.15 -14.12
C VAL A 379 17.95 -1.72 -12.78
N VAL A 380 17.20 -1.87 -11.68
CA VAL A 380 17.70 -1.59 -10.33
C VAL A 380 18.85 -2.52 -9.97
N GLY A 381 18.75 -3.81 -10.29
CA GLY A 381 19.82 -4.80 -10.07
C GLY A 381 21.11 -4.44 -10.81
N GLN A 382 21.02 -4.05 -12.08
CA GLN A 382 22.19 -3.64 -12.86
C GLN A 382 22.82 -2.35 -12.32
N ALA A 383 21.99 -1.36 -11.96
CA ALA A 383 22.46 -0.13 -11.35
C ALA A 383 23.16 -0.41 -10.01
N ARG A 384 22.61 -1.32 -9.19
CA ARG A 384 23.22 -1.76 -7.93
C ARG A 384 24.58 -2.43 -8.16
N ASP A 385 24.71 -3.33 -9.13
CA ASP A 385 26.01 -3.96 -9.45
C ASP A 385 27.04 -2.94 -9.96
N ASP A 386 26.59 -1.91 -10.67
CA ASP A 386 27.43 -0.79 -11.09
C ASP A 386 27.90 0.05 -9.90
N MET A 387 27.00 0.36 -8.96
CA MET A 387 27.33 1.05 -7.71
C MET A 387 28.38 0.26 -6.90
N GLU A 388 28.28 -1.07 -6.87
CA GLU A 388 29.27 -1.94 -6.23
C GLU A 388 30.64 -1.84 -6.90
N GLN A 389 30.66 -1.83 -8.23
CA GLN A 389 31.89 -1.67 -9.00
C GLN A 389 32.53 -0.30 -8.77
N VAL A 390 31.76 0.79 -8.80
CA VAL A 390 32.25 2.15 -8.51
C VAL A 390 32.84 2.20 -7.10
N ALA A 391 32.13 1.68 -6.10
CA ALA A 391 32.62 1.65 -4.72
C ALA A 391 33.97 0.91 -4.62
N ALA A 392 34.14 -0.22 -5.29
CA ALA A 392 35.39 -0.98 -5.31
C ALA A 392 36.55 -0.23 -6.00
N ARG A 393 36.27 0.48 -7.10
CA ARG A 393 37.27 1.28 -7.83
C ARG A 393 37.70 2.51 -7.03
N LEU A 394 36.76 3.25 -6.46
CA LEU A 394 37.05 4.42 -5.62
C LEU A 394 37.84 4.04 -4.36
N ALA A 395 37.60 2.86 -3.79
CA ALA A 395 38.39 2.36 -2.66
C ALA A 395 39.87 2.14 -3.01
N LYS A 396 40.18 1.94 -4.30
CA LYS A 396 41.55 1.83 -4.85
C LYS A 396 42.07 3.16 -5.42
N ALA A 397 41.36 4.27 -5.20
CA ALA A 397 41.64 5.58 -5.80
C ALA A 397 41.62 5.60 -7.34
N GLU A 398 40.89 4.67 -7.97
CA GLU A 398 40.68 4.64 -9.42
C GLU A 398 39.56 5.63 -9.79
N VAL A 399 39.90 6.91 -9.96
CA VAL A 399 38.94 8.02 -10.24
C VAL A 399 38.80 8.40 -11.72
N GLY A 400 39.46 7.66 -12.62
CA GLY A 400 39.52 8.00 -14.05
C GLY A 400 38.22 7.80 -14.84
N LEU A 401 38.31 7.99 -16.15
CA LEU A 401 37.16 8.00 -17.09
C LEU A 401 36.28 6.74 -17.02
N THR A 402 36.85 5.56 -16.77
CA THR A 402 36.05 4.33 -16.62
C THR A 402 35.13 4.38 -15.41
N THR A 403 35.61 4.87 -14.26
CA THR A 403 34.82 4.99 -13.04
C THR A 403 33.72 6.05 -13.23
N GLN A 404 34.09 7.22 -13.77
CA GLN A 404 33.15 8.30 -14.08
C GLN A 404 32.08 7.89 -15.11
N GLY A 405 32.44 7.04 -16.09
CA GLY A 405 31.50 6.51 -17.06
C GLY A 405 30.46 5.58 -16.43
N ILE A 406 30.88 4.71 -15.49
CA ILE A 406 29.96 3.85 -14.75
C ILE A 406 29.04 4.69 -13.84
N GLU A 407 29.59 5.69 -13.15
CA GLU A 407 28.80 6.65 -12.36
C GLU A 407 27.75 7.37 -13.20
N GLN A 408 28.10 7.80 -14.42
CA GLN A 408 27.16 8.41 -15.35
C GLN A 408 26.07 7.43 -15.80
N ASP A 409 26.40 6.17 -16.10
CA ASP A 409 25.40 5.16 -16.45
C ASP A 409 24.41 4.89 -15.31
N ILE A 410 24.87 4.95 -14.05
CA ILE A 410 24.00 4.83 -12.87
C ILE A 410 23.04 6.03 -12.80
N ILE A 411 23.54 7.26 -13.03
CA ILE A 411 22.73 8.48 -13.08
C ILE A 411 21.65 8.37 -14.16
N ASP A 412 22.04 7.98 -15.38
CA ASP A 412 21.10 7.81 -16.50
C ASP A 412 20.02 6.77 -16.15
N ALA A 413 20.40 5.64 -15.54
CA ALA A 413 19.45 4.62 -15.11
C ALA A 413 18.47 5.13 -14.03
N LEU A 414 18.97 5.88 -13.04
CA LEU A 414 18.13 6.48 -11.99
C LEU A 414 17.15 7.51 -12.57
N GLN A 415 17.58 8.34 -13.51
CA GLN A 415 16.72 9.32 -14.19
C GLN A 415 15.58 8.64 -14.97
N GLU A 416 15.91 7.63 -15.77
CA GLU A 416 14.90 6.89 -16.55
C GLU A 416 13.88 6.16 -15.66
N MET A 417 14.33 5.59 -14.53
CA MET A 417 13.42 4.97 -13.57
C MET A 417 12.47 6.01 -12.95
N ILE A 418 12.97 7.20 -12.59
CA ILE A 418 12.14 8.30 -12.08
C ILE A 418 11.12 8.74 -13.14
N GLU A 419 11.55 8.92 -14.39
CA GLU A 419 10.66 9.30 -15.48
C GLU A 419 9.55 8.26 -15.73
N ALA A 420 9.89 6.97 -15.65
CA ALA A 420 8.92 5.90 -15.80
C ALA A 420 7.90 5.86 -14.65
N LEU A 421 8.35 6.07 -13.41
CA LEU A 421 7.45 6.16 -12.25
C LEU A 421 6.53 7.38 -12.34
N GLN A 422 7.03 8.54 -12.77
CA GLN A 422 6.21 9.74 -13.00
C GLN A 422 5.17 9.55 -14.10
N GLN A 423 5.55 8.89 -15.20
CA GLN A 423 4.62 8.53 -16.27
C GLN A 423 3.53 7.58 -15.75
N ALA A 424 3.89 6.60 -14.93
CA ALA A 424 2.94 5.68 -14.32
C ALA A 424 1.96 6.40 -13.36
N GLN A 425 2.44 7.31 -12.51
CA GLN A 425 1.61 8.13 -11.63
C GLN A 425 0.63 8.99 -12.44
N LYS A 426 1.13 9.77 -13.41
CA LYS A 426 0.31 10.67 -14.22
C LYS A 426 -0.76 9.92 -15.03
N LYS A 427 -0.44 8.72 -15.52
CA LYS A 427 -1.41 7.89 -16.25
C LYS A 427 -2.54 7.40 -15.35
N ARG A 428 -2.22 7.04 -14.09
CA ARG A 428 -3.22 6.64 -13.10
C ARG A 428 -4.09 7.82 -12.66
N GLU A 429 -3.52 9.00 -12.45
CA GLU A 429 -4.27 10.23 -12.16
C GLU A 429 -5.27 10.57 -13.29
N ASN A 430 -4.84 10.44 -14.55
CA ASN A 430 -5.71 10.65 -15.71
C ASN A 430 -6.82 9.60 -15.82
N GLN A 431 -6.55 8.35 -15.41
CA GLN A 431 -7.57 7.28 -15.37
C GLN A 431 -8.59 7.53 -14.25
N ALA A 432 -8.15 8.04 -13.09
CA ALA A 432 -9.02 8.39 -11.98
C ALA A 432 -9.98 9.56 -12.31
N GLN A 433 -9.58 10.48 -13.20
CA GLN A 433 -10.41 11.61 -13.64
C GLN A 433 -11.41 11.27 -14.76
N GLN A 434 -11.28 10.12 -15.44
CA GLN A 434 -12.21 9.70 -16.50
C GLN A 434 -13.32 8.81 -15.91
N GLN A 435 -14.58 9.06 -16.28
CA GLN A 435 -15.75 8.34 -15.76
C GLN A 435 -15.65 6.81 -15.95
N PRO A 436 -16.25 6.00 -15.04
CA PRO A 436 -16.01 4.55 -14.93
C PRO A 436 -16.70 3.68 -16.00
N SER A 437 -17.14 4.25 -17.12
CA SER A 437 -17.86 3.50 -18.14
C SER A 437 -16.92 3.07 -19.27
N GLN A 438 -16.26 1.90 -19.10
CA GLN A 438 -15.99 0.87 -20.14
C GLN A 438 -14.70 0.02 -20.01
N SER A 439 -13.86 0.17 -18.97
CA SER A 439 -12.63 -0.65 -18.85
C SER A 439 -12.66 -1.64 -17.68
N MET A 440 -13.67 -2.53 -17.65
CA MET A 440 -13.81 -3.59 -16.63
C MET A 440 -12.82 -4.77 -16.79
N ALA A 441 -12.10 -4.87 -17.91
CA ALA A 441 -11.33 -6.09 -18.24
C ALA A 441 -9.80 -5.97 -18.06
N SER A 442 -9.25 -4.81 -17.69
CA SER A 442 -7.78 -4.61 -17.71
C SER A 442 -7.18 -3.98 -16.43
N ALA A 443 -7.95 -3.81 -15.36
CA ALA A 443 -7.47 -3.17 -14.13
C ALA A 443 -6.83 -4.15 -13.13
N GLN A 444 -7.18 -5.45 -13.18
CA GLN A 444 -6.68 -6.44 -12.22
C GLN A 444 -5.21 -6.83 -12.40
N ASP A 445 -4.57 -6.35 -13.47
CA ASP A 445 -3.30 -6.87 -14.00
C ASP A 445 -2.29 -5.75 -14.36
N GLN A 446 -2.53 -4.53 -13.86
CA GLN A 446 -1.63 -3.41 -14.12
C GLN A 446 -0.49 -3.43 -13.11
N GLY A 447 0.68 -3.88 -13.55
CA GLY A 447 1.90 -3.75 -12.74
C GLY A 447 2.25 -2.30 -12.42
N LEU A 448 3.29 -2.10 -11.61
CA LEU A 448 3.74 -0.76 -11.20
C LEU A 448 3.88 0.19 -12.39
N VAL A 449 4.41 -0.34 -13.48
CA VAL A 449 4.73 0.38 -14.70
C VAL A 449 4.07 -0.32 -15.89
N ASP A 450 3.70 0.43 -16.94
CA ASP A 450 3.09 -0.17 -18.13
C ASP A 450 4.10 -0.87 -19.06
N LEU A 451 3.61 -1.76 -19.92
CA LEU A 451 4.44 -2.52 -20.85
C LEU A 451 5.32 -1.63 -21.74
N LEU A 452 4.80 -0.47 -22.17
CA LEU A 452 5.56 0.47 -22.99
C LEU A 452 6.78 1.01 -22.23
N SER A 453 6.61 1.32 -20.95
CA SER A 453 7.67 1.82 -20.10
C SER A 453 8.67 0.70 -19.74
N GLU A 454 8.22 -0.55 -19.56
CA GLU A 454 9.13 -1.70 -19.44
C GLU A 454 9.97 -1.92 -20.72
N LEU A 455 9.38 -1.77 -21.91
CA LEU A 455 10.11 -1.83 -23.17
C LEU A 455 11.13 -0.68 -23.32
N LYS A 456 10.79 0.53 -22.86
CA LYS A 456 11.75 1.66 -22.81
C LYS A 456 12.92 1.35 -21.88
N MET A 457 12.67 0.71 -20.73
CA MET A 457 13.72 0.26 -19.81
C MET A 457 14.64 -0.77 -20.45
N ILE A 458 14.08 -1.77 -21.13
CA ILE A 458 14.86 -2.76 -21.89
C ILE A 458 15.74 -2.06 -22.94
N ARG A 459 15.16 -1.15 -23.74
CA ARG A 459 15.90 -0.38 -24.73
C ARG A 459 17.04 0.43 -24.12
N SER A 460 16.85 1.00 -22.93
CA SER A 460 17.93 1.72 -22.28
C SER A 460 19.02 0.80 -21.74
N MET A 461 18.67 -0.35 -21.17
CA MET A 461 19.66 -1.35 -20.78
C MET A 461 20.53 -1.76 -21.98
N GLU A 462 19.92 -2.03 -23.14
CA GLU A 462 20.64 -2.29 -24.39
C GLU A 462 21.54 -1.13 -24.80
N SER A 463 21.04 0.11 -24.71
CA SER A 463 21.81 1.32 -25.05
C SER A 463 23.03 1.51 -24.15
N ARG A 464 22.92 1.22 -22.84
CA ARG A 464 24.04 1.23 -21.88
C ARG A 464 25.05 0.13 -22.19
N VAL A 465 24.60 -1.11 -22.45
CA VAL A 465 25.49 -2.21 -22.86
C VAL A 465 26.23 -1.86 -24.14
N TYR A 466 25.55 -1.28 -25.12
CA TYR A 466 26.16 -0.82 -26.37
C TYR A 466 27.23 0.27 -26.13
N ARG A 467 26.91 1.32 -25.34
CA ARG A 467 27.88 2.38 -25.00
C ARG A 467 29.13 1.82 -24.33
N ARG A 468 28.96 0.92 -23.36
CA ARG A 468 30.08 0.26 -22.66
C ARG A 468 30.91 -0.62 -23.58
N THR A 469 30.24 -1.42 -24.42
CA THR A 469 30.91 -2.27 -25.40
C THR A 469 31.76 -1.42 -26.35
N LYS A 470 31.22 -0.29 -26.82
CA LYS A 470 31.95 0.66 -27.67
C LYS A 470 33.14 1.29 -26.93
N HIS A 471 32.99 1.65 -25.65
CA HIS A 471 34.07 2.18 -24.84
C HIS A 471 35.21 1.17 -24.69
N TYR A 472 34.91 -0.07 -24.31
CA TYR A 472 35.91 -1.13 -24.17
C TYR A 472 36.55 -1.53 -25.50
N ALA A 473 35.80 -1.51 -26.60
CA ALA A 473 36.36 -1.73 -27.92
C ALA A 473 37.41 -0.67 -28.29
N GLY A 474 37.22 0.59 -27.88
CA GLY A 474 38.19 1.66 -28.07
C GLY A 474 39.45 1.58 -27.20
N LEU A 475 39.46 0.71 -26.17
CA LEU A 475 40.62 0.45 -25.32
C LEU A 475 41.46 -0.74 -25.81
N LEU A 476 41.04 -1.45 -26.85
CA LEU A 476 41.81 -2.53 -27.46
C LEU A 476 42.98 -1.92 -28.26
N GLU A 477 44.19 -2.46 -28.05
CA GLU A 477 45.44 -1.95 -28.63
C GLU A 477 45.49 -2.04 -30.18
N ASP A 478 44.76 -2.98 -30.78
CA ASP A 478 44.72 -3.20 -32.24
C ASP A 478 43.32 -2.92 -32.82
N SER A 479 43.11 -1.71 -33.34
CA SER A 479 41.86 -1.32 -34.02
C SER A 479 41.59 -2.06 -35.34
N GLU A 480 42.58 -2.78 -35.89
CA GLU A 480 42.50 -3.51 -37.17
C GLU A 480 42.19 -5.01 -37.01
N ASN A 481 42.20 -5.55 -35.79
CA ASN A 481 41.86 -6.95 -35.57
C ASN A 481 40.33 -7.12 -35.54
N LEU A 482 39.75 -7.52 -36.68
CA LEU A 482 38.30 -7.79 -36.85
C LEU A 482 37.74 -8.83 -35.86
N ALA A 483 38.58 -9.63 -35.20
CA ALA A 483 38.19 -10.57 -34.15
C ALA A 483 38.29 -10.00 -32.72
N GLY A 484 38.96 -8.85 -32.52
CA GLY A 484 38.98 -8.03 -31.31
C GLY A 484 39.05 -8.78 -29.98
N GLN A 485 39.97 -9.74 -29.82
CA GLN A 485 40.08 -10.49 -28.57
C GLN A 485 40.87 -9.69 -27.53
N ALA A 486 40.20 -9.32 -26.43
CA ALA A 486 40.88 -8.77 -25.26
C ALA A 486 41.85 -9.81 -24.68
N THR A 487 43.12 -9.47 -24.55
CA THR A 487 44.16 -10.30 -23.91
C THR A 487 44.34 -9.94 -22.44
N ASP A 488 44.01 -8.71 -22.06
CA ASP A 488 44.06 -8.21 -20.68
C ASP A 488 43.01 -8.92 -19.78
N PRO A 489 43.43 -9.56 -18.67
CA PRO A 489 42.53 -10.19 -17.71
C PRO A 489 41.45 -9.26 -17.13
N GLU A 490 41.75 -7.97 -16.92
CA GLU A 490 40.77 -7.02 -16.37
C GLU A 490 39.68 -6.74 -17.42
N LEU A 491 40.07 -6.42 -18.65
CA LEU A 491 39.17 -6.21 -19.78
C LEU A 491 38.32 -7.45 -20.10
N LEU A 492 38.90 -8.66 -20.04
CA LEU A 492 38.17 -9.92 -20.20
C LEU A 492 37.08 -10.12 -19.14
N SER A 493 37.36 -9.76 -17.89
CA SER A 493 36.37 -9.85 -16.80
C SER A 493 35.17 -8.93 -17.03
N VAL A 494 35.42 -7.77 -17.62
CA VAL A 494 34.41 -6.75 -17.91
C VAL A 494 33.56 -7.14 -19.13
N ILE A 495 34.17 -7.64 -20.20
CA ILE A 495 33.47 -8.16 -21.37
C ILE A 495 32.55 -9.33 -21.01
N ARG A 496 33.01 -10.27 -20.15
CA ARG A 496 32.15 -11.36 -19.66
C ARG A 496 30.93 -10.84 -18.89
N ARG A 497 31.08 -9.77 -18.10
CA ARG A 497 29.94 -9.13 -17.40
C ARG A 497 28.96 -8.49 -18.38
N LEU A 498 29.44 -7.84 -19.44
CA LEU A 498 28.58 -7.32 -20.51
C LEU A 498 27.82 -8.44 -21.22
N GLY A 499 28.48 -9.56 -21.52
CA GLY A 499 27.82 -10.74 -22.08
C GLY A 499 26.71 -11.30 -21.18
N LYS A 500 26.95 -11.38 -19.86
CA LYS A 500 25.91 -11.76 -18.88
C LYS A 500 24.75 -10.78 -18.86
N ARG A 501 25.00 -9.46 -18.94
CA ARG A 501 23.95 -8.45 -19.02
C ARG A 501 23.13 -8.58 -20.30
N GLN A 502 23.78 -8.79 -21.44
CA GLN A 502 23.09 -9.02 -22.71
C GLN A 502 22.19 -10.26 -22.65
N GLN A 503 22.70 -11.36 -22.10
CA GLN A 503 21.92 -12.58 -21.90
C GLN A 503 20.71 -12.29 -20.99
N ARG A 504 20.92 -11.54 -19.91
CA ARG A 504 19.85 -11.21 -18.96
C ARG A 504 18.77 -10.32 -19.59
N ILE A 505 19.16 -9.33 -20.39
CA ILE A 505 18.20 -8.51 -21.15
C ILE A 505 17.40 -9.39 -22.12
N HIS A 506 18.04 -10.35 -22.78
CA HIS A 506 17.36 -11.32 -23.64
C HIS A 506 16.34 -12.18 -22.86
N GLU A 507 16.72 -12.70 -21.70
CA GLU A 507 15.84 -13.47 -20.81
C GLU A 507 14.61 -12.66 -20.40
N ILE A 508 14.81 -11.41 -19.98
CA ILE A 508 13.72 -10.52 -19.56
C ILE A 508 12.82 -10.13 -20.73
N THR A 509 13.40 -9.86 -21.90
CA THR A 509 12.62 -9.57 -23.10
C THR A 509 11.75 -10.77 -23.47
N ARG A 510 12.27 -11.99 -23.33
CA ARG A 510 11.51 -13.22 -23.52
C ARG A 510 10.42 -13.38 -22.47
N ASP A 511 10.73 -13.18 -21.19
CA ASP A 511 9.77 -13.32 -20.09
C ASP A 511 8.64 -12.29 -20.18
N LEU A 512 8.94 -11.08 -20.65
CA LEU A 512 7.96 -10.02 -20.95
C LEU A 512 7.01 -10.43 -22.08
N VAL A 513 7.51 -11.03 -23.15
CA VAL A 513 6.69 -11.53 -24.27
C VAL A 513 5.83 -12.74 -23.84
N LEU A 514 6.34 -13.56 -22.92
CA LEU A 514 5.64 -14.73 -22.41
C LEU A 514 4.68 -14.42 -21.25
N GLU A 515 4.54 -13.15 -20.85
CA GLU A 515 3.67 -12.69 -19.76
C GLU A 515 3.86 -13.46 -18.45
N LYS A 516 5.07 -13.94 -18.13
CA LYS A 516 5.32 -14.81 -16.97
C LYS A 516 5.02 -14.21 -15.58
N ASN A 517 4.65 -12.93 -15.53
CA ASN A 517 4.25 -12.21 -14.33
C ASN A 517 2.72 -12.13 -14.13
N LYS A 518 1.93 -12.63 -15.09
CA LYS A 518 0.47 -12.76 -15.03
C LYS A 518 0.10 -14.23 -14.83
#